data_AF-A0A0R0HE87-F1
#
_entry.id   AF-A0A0R0HE87-F1
#
_cell.length_a   1.000
_cell.length_b   1.000
_cell.length_c   1.000
_cell.angle_alpha   90.00
_cell.angle_beta   90.00
_cell.angle_gamma   90.00
#
_symmetry.space_group_name_H-M   'P 1'
#
loop_
_entity.id
_entity.type
_entity.pdbx_description
1 polymer ?
#
loop_
_entity_poly.entity_id
_entity_poly.type
_entity_poly.pdbx_seq_one_letter_code
_entity_poly.pdbx_strand_id
1 'polypeptide(L)'
;MLESYSGVINLQFSVLGQLLLQCPPFRLSYQGLGEPLCFAAFGPFATCAFYLLHGSSSGTILSASILVGFTTSLILFCSHFHQVEGDREVGKMSPLVRLGTKKGAEVVKGAIFMLYALLVAFGLIKALPLTCIFLCALTLPMGNLVVRFVEDNYKASEFFL
;
A
#
# COMPACT_ATOMS: atom_id res chain seq x y z
N MET A 1 -7.19 29.46 7.79
CA MET A 1 -7.90 28.87 8.95
C MET A 1 -8.69 27.62 8.55
N LEU A 2 -9.60 27.69 7.57
CA LEU A 2 -10.36 26.53 7.07
C LEU A 2 -9.47 25.36 6.59
N GLU A 3 -8.41 25.63 5.82
CA GLU A 3 -7.52 24.56 5.34
C GLU A 3 -6.74 23.86 6.47
N SER A 4 -6.33 24.59 7.52
CA SER A 4 -5.71 23.97 8.69
C SER A 4 -6.67 23.04 9.43
N TYR A 5 -7.94 23.42 9.60
CA TYR A 5 -8.95 22.54 10.19
C TYR A 5 -9.15 21.27 9.35
N SER A 6 -9.25 21.43 8.03
CA SER A 6 -9.39 20.31 7.10
C SER A 6 -8.17 19.37 7.14
N GLY A 7 -6.96 19.94 7.24
CA GLY A 7 -5.73 19.16 7.41
C GLY A 7 -5.72 18.32 8.68
N VAL A 8 -6.09 18.92 9.82
CA VAL A 8 -6.17 18.21 11.11
C VAL A 8 -7.21 17.10 11.08
N ILE A 9 -8.38 17.34 10.46
CA ILE A 9 -9.43 16.33 10.30
C ILE A 9 -8.91 15.12 9.49
N ASN A 10 -8.25 15.35 8.36
CA ASN A 10 -7.69 14.27 7.53
C ASN A 10 -6.64 13.45 8.30
N LEU A 11 -5.82 14.11 9.13
CA LEU A 11 -4.83 13.44 9.97
C LEU A 11 -5.51 12.54 11.03
N GLN A 12 -6.60 13.02 11.64
CA GLN A 12 -7.41 12.19 12.54
C GLN A 12 -8.00 10.96 11.84
N PHE A 13 -8.48 11.11 10.61
CA PHE A 13 -8.94 9.97 9.81
C PHE A 13 -7.82 8.97 9.51
N SER A 14 -6.60 9.42 9.20
CA SER A 14 -5.44 8.51 9.04
C SER A 14 -5.11 7.76 10.32
N VAL A 15 -5.13 8.44 11.48
CA VAL A 15 -4.84 7.81 12.78
C VAL A 15 -5.94 6.81 13.14
N LEU A 16 -7.21 7.20 12.99
CA LEU A 16 -8.36 6.32 13.20
C LEU A 16 -8.30 5.11 12.28
N GLY A 17 -8.01 5.30 11.00
CA GLY A 17 -7.88 4.23 10.02
C GLY A 17 -6.83 3.20 10.44
N GLN A 18 -5.64 3.66 10.89
CA GLN A 18 -4.59 2.78 11.41
C GLN A 18 -5.00 2.09 12.72
N LEU A 19 -5.69 2.79 13.62
CA LEU A 19 -6.18 2.21 14.87
C LEU A 19 -7.21 1.10 14.59
N LEU A 20 -8.17 1.34 13.70
CA LEU A 20 -9.20 0.36 13.30
C LEU A 20 -8.61 -0.87 12.59
N LEU A 21 -7.49 -0.68 11.90
CA LEU A 21 -6.74 -1.72 11.21
C LEU A 21 -6.22 -2.79 12.17
N GLN A 22 -5.68 -2.38 13.32
CA GLN A 22 -4.87 -3.22 14.20
C GLN A 22 -5.50 -3.45 15.58
N CYS A 23 -6.34 -2.54 16.08
CA CYS A 23 -6.92 -2.59 17.42
C CYS A 23 -8.32 -3.25 17.44
N PRO A 24 -8.65 -4.04 18.49
CA PRO A 24 -10.02 -4.45 18.75
C PRO A 24 -10.91 -3.22 19.10
N PRO A 25 -12.19 -3.18 18.69
CA PRO A 25 -13.05 -4.32 18.36
C PRO A 25 -13.08 -4.75 16.89
N PHE A 26 -12.71 -3.89 15.94
CA PHE A 26 -12.96 -4.16 14.52
C PHE A 26 -11.95 -5.10 13.87
N ARG A 27 -10.68 -5.08 14.30
CA ARG A 27 -9.57 -5.89 13.74
C ARG A 27 -9.69 -6.08 12.22
N LEU A 28 -9.87 -5.00 11.46
CA LEU A 28 -10.18 -5.08 10.02
C LEU A 28 -9.09 -5.80 9.21
N SER A 29 -7.84 -5.80 9.69
CA SER A 29 -6.76 -6.64 9.15
C SER A 29 -7.11 -8.14 9.15
N TYR A 30 -7.86 -8.62 10.14
CA TYR A 30 -8.32 -10.01 10.23
C TYR A 30 -9.39 -10.34 9.20
N GLN A 31 -9.99 -9.34 8.58
CA GLN A 31 -10.96 -9.50 7.52
C GLN A 31 -10.37 -9.28 6.12
N GLY A 32 -9.05 -9.05 6.00
CA GLY A 32 -8.39 -8.75 4.73
C GLY A 32 -8.69 -7.35 4.19
N LEU A 33 -9.19 -6.44 5.03
CA LEU A 33 -9.41 -5.03 4.69
C LEU A 33 -8.23 -4.14 5.08
N GLY A 34 -7.10 -4.76 5.45
CA GLY A 34 -5.94 -4.02 5.93
C GLY A 34 -5.27 -3.18 4.84
N GLU A 35 -5.07 -3.76 3.66
CA GLU A 35 -4.38 -3.10 2.55
C GLU A 35 -5.14 -1.88 2.00
N PRO A 36 -6.47 -1.93 1.77
CA PRO A 36 -7.23 -0.75 1.34
C PRO A 36 -7.23 0.36 2.39
N LEU A 37 -7.36 0.03 3.68
CA LEU A 37 -7.27 1.03 4.75
C LEU A 37 -5.85 1.62 4.84
N CYS A 38 -4.82 0.79 4.70
CA CYS A 38 -3.42 1.23 4.72
C CYS A 38 -3.15 2.19 3.55
N PHE A 39 -3.64 1.86 2.36
CA PHE A 39 -3.60 2.74 1.20
C PHE A 39 -4.26 4.10 1.49
N ALA A 40 -5.49 4.10 2.01
CA ALA A 40 -6.22 5.33 2.27
C ALA A 40 -5.54 6.20 3.36
N ALA A 41 -5.09 5.55 4.44
CA ALA A 41 -4.47 6.22 5.58
C ALA A 41 -3.10 6.81 5.25
N PHE A 42 -2.21 6.06 4.60
CA PHE A 42 -0.85 6.54 4.27
C PHE A 42 -0.78 7.32 2.96
N GLY A 43 -1.71 7.06 2.04
CA GLY A 43 -1.84 7.82 0.81
C GLY A 43 -2.65 9.10 1.05
N PRO A 44 -3.85 9.23 0.46
CA PRO A 44 -4.54 10.50 0.32
C PRO A 44 -4.79 11.21 1.66
N PHE A 45 -5.14 10.51 2.74
CA PHE A 45 -5.42 11.20 4.01
C PHE A 45 -4.18 11.80 4.66
N ALA A 46 -3.08 11.06 4.78
CA ALA A 46 -1.86 11.58 5.39
C ALA A 46 -1.20 12.67 4.54
N THR A 47 -1.11 12.47 3.22
CA THR A 47 -0.41 13.44 2.36
C THR A 47 -1.24 14.68 2.09
N CYS A 48 -2.56 14.56 1.88
CA CYS A 48 -3.42 15.74 1.74
C CYS A 48 -3.50 16.54 3.05
N ALA A 49 -3.51 15.88 4.22
CA ALA A 49 -3.46 16.58 5.51
C ALA A 49 -2.24 17.51 5.60
N PHE A 50 -1.05 16.98 5.29
CA PHE A 50 0.20 17.75 5.35
C PHE A 50 0.20 18.95 4.39
N TYR A 51 -0.36 18.78 3.19
CA TYR A 51 -0.34 19.83 2.17
C TYR A 51 -1.44 20.88 2.32
N LEU A 52 -2.63 20.51 2.80
CA LEU A 52 -3.66 21.48 3.19
C LEU A 52 -3.17 22.41 4.32
N LEU A 53 -2.26 21.93 5.17
CA LEU A 53 -1.59 22.76 6.17
C LEU A 53 -0.60 23.76 5.56
N HIS A 54 -0.06 23.50 4.36
CA HIS A 54 0.92 24.35 3.67
C HIS A 54 0.34 25.17 2.51
N GLY A 55 -0.98 25.11 2.25
CA GLY A 55 -1.69 25.98 1.30
C GLY A 55 -1.43 25.68 -0.18
N SER A 56 -1.02 24.45 -0.53
CA SER A 56 -0.84 24.05 -1.92
C SER A 56 -1.44 22.68 -2.17
N SER A 57 -2.57 22.64 -2.88
CA SER A 57 -3.09 21.42 -3.48
C SER A 57 -2.69 21.43 -4.96
N SER A 58 -1.91 20.44 -5.38
CA SER A 58 -1.48 20.28 -6.77
C SER A 58 -1.73 18.84 -7.20
N GLY A 59 -1.98 18.62 -8.49
CA GLY A 59 -2.11 17.29 -9.05
C GLY A 59 -0.90 16.40 -8.73
N THR A 60 0.28 17.00 -8.56
CA THR A 60 1.50 16.33 -8.11
C THR A 60 1.33 15.66 -6.75
N ILE A 61 0.74 16.36 -5.79
CA ILE A 61 0.57 15.84 -4.43
C ILE A 61 -0.39 14.67 -4.41
N LEU A 62 -1.50 14.78 -5.15
CA LEU A 62 -2.47 13.69 -5.25
C LEU A 62 -1.84 12.47 -5.94
N SER A 63 -1.06 12.68 -7.00
CA SER A 63 -0.36 11.56 -7.67
C SER A 63 0.70 10.91 -6.77
N ALA A 64 1.44 11.71 -6.01
CA ALA A 64 2.43 11.21 -5.06
C ALA A 64 1.77 10.45 -3.90
N SER A 65 0.64 10.94 -3.37
CA SER A 65 -0.09 10.28 -2.28
C SER A 65 -0.63 8.92 -2.71
N ILE A 66 -1.15 8.79 -3.93
CA ILE A 66 -1.58 7.52 -4.50
C ILE A 66 -0.40 6.54 -4.60
N LEU A 67 0.75 6.98 -5.14
CA LEU A 67 1.94 6.14 -5.25
C LEU A 67 2.46 5.66 -3.88
N VAL A 68 2.51 6.57 -2.90
CA VAL A 68 2.95 6.24 -1.53
C VAL A 68 1.99 5.24 -0.89
N GLY A 69 0.69 5.52 -0.90
CA GLY A 69 -0.34 4.63 -0.35
C GLY A 69 -0.29 3.24 -0.98
N PHE A 70 -0.10 3.17 -2.30
CA PHE A 70 -0.02 1.91 -3.04
C PHE A 70 1.23 1.11 -2.67
N THR A 71 2.37 1.78 -2.53
CA THR A 71 3.61 1.11 -2.15
C THR A 71 3.52 0.59 -0.71
N THR A 72 2.95 1.36 0.21
CA THR A 72 2.76 0.92 1.61
C THR A 72 1.79 -0.26 1.73
N SER A 73 0.70 -0.28 0.96
CA SER A 73 -0.23 -1.40 0.97
C SER A 73 0.40 -2.67 0.38
N LEU A 74 1.24 -2.54 -0.66
CA LEU A 74 2.00 -3.65 -1.23
C LEU A 74 2.99 -4.24 -0.20
N ILE A 75 3.69 -3.39 0.55
CA ILE A 75 4.62 -3.84 1.61
C ILE A 75 3.85 -4.62 2.68
N LEU A 76 2.69 -4.11 3.11
CA LEU A 76 1.83 -4.80 4.08
C LEU A 76 1.41 -6.18 3.54
N PHE A 77 0.94 -6.24 2.30
CA PHE A 77 0.55 -7.50 1.65
C PHE A 77 1.71 -8.49 1.60
N CYS A 78 2.91 -8.04 1.23
CA CYS A 78 4.09 -8.88 1.17
C CYS A 78 4.46 -9.46 2.55
N SER A 79 4.23 -8.70 3.63
CA SER A 79 4.52 -9.17 4.99
C SER A 79 3.64 -10.36 5.42
N HIS A 80 2.46 -10.52 4.82
CA HIS A 80 1.59 -11.66 5.11
C HIS A 80 2.15 -13.00 4.62
N PHE A 81 3.09 -13.04 3.66
CA PHE A 81 3.66 -14.30 3.16
C PHE A 81 4.37 -15.10 4.24
N HIS A 82 5.00 -14.42 5.19
CA HIS A 82 5.71 -15.07 6.29
C HIS A 82 4.78 -15.45 7.45
N GLN A 83 3.54 -14.94 7.46
CA GLN A 83 2.62 -15.06 8.59
C GLN A 83 1.42 -15.96 8.29
N VAL A 84 1.37 -16.63 7.14
CA VAL A 84 0.17 -17.36 6.70
C VAL A 84 -0.27 -18.42 7.72
N GLU A 85 0.67 -19.22 8.22
CA GLU A 85 0.38 -20.27 9.22
C GLU A 85 -0.07 -19.66 10.54
N GLY A 86 0.71 -18.73 11.10
CA GLY A 86 0.37 -18.06 12.36
C GLY A 86 -0.94 -17.29 12.31
N ASP A 87 -1.25 -16.64 11.18
CA ASP A 87 -2.52 -15.97 10.94
C ASP A 87 -3.68 -16.99 10.92
N ARG A 88 -3.50 -18.13 10.25
CA ARG A 88 -4.52 -19.19 10.17
C ARG A 88 -4.82 -19.82 11.53
N GLU A 89 -3.79 -20.09 12.33
CA GLU A 89 -3.91 -20.71 13.66
C GLU A 89 -4.75 -19.86 14.62
N VAL A 90 -4.61 -18.53 14.56
CA VAL A 90 -5.38 -17.60 15.40
C VAL A 90 -6.72 -17.18 14.77
N GLY A 91 -7.11 -17.78 13.64
CA GLY A 91 -8.34 -17.46 12.91
C GLY A 91 -8.32 -16.10 12.20
N LYS A 92 -7.15 -15.49 12.00
CA LYS A 92 -6.95 -14.26 11.24
C LYS A 92 -7.01 -14.58 9.75
N MET A 93 -8.13 -14.25 9.11
CA MET A 93 -8.35 -14.48 7.68
C MET A 93 -7.69 -13.38 6.83
N SER A 94 -6.35 -13.32 6.86
CA SER A 94 -5.57 -12.41 6.04
C SER A 94 -5.76 -12.70 4.54
N PRO A 95 -5.43 -11.75 3.65
CA PRO A 95 -5.63 -11.94 2.21
C PRO A 95 -4.93 -13.19 1.67
N LEU A 96 -3.74 -13.51 2.17
CA LEU A 96 -3.03 -14.73 1.76
C LEU A 96 -3.64 -16.00 2.34
N VAL A 97 -4.19 -15.96 3.56
CA VAL A 97 -4.95 -17.11 4.10
C VAL A 97 -6.18 -17.39 3.23
N ARG A 98 -6.80 -16.36 2.64
CA ARG A 98 -7.97 -16.49 1.75
C ARG A 98 -7.62 -16.89 0.31
N LEU A 99 -6.58 -16.26 -0.27
CA LEU A 99 -6.21 -16.43 -1.68
C LEU A 99 -5.27 -17.61 -1.91
N GLY A 100 -4.49 -17.99 -0.88
CA GLY A 100 -3.33 -18.85 -1.02
C GLY A 100 -2.08 -18.07 -1.49
N THR A 101 -0.90 -18.59 -1.19
CA THR A 101 0.37 -17.93 -1.49
C THR A 101 0.65 -17.82 -2.98
N LYS A 102 0.24 -18.83 -3.76
CA LYS A 102 0.38 -18.80 -5.23
C LYS A 102 -0.36 -17.63 -5.87
N LYS A 103 -1.66 -17.47 -5.57
CA LYS A 103 -2.44 -16.32 -6.05
C LYS A 103 -1.93 -15.01 -5.44
N GLY A 104 -1.47 -15.06 -4.20
CA GLY A 104 -0.77 -13.94 -3.57
C GLY A 104 0.41 -13.44 -4.41
N ALA A 105 1.24 -14.34 -4.94
CA ALA A 105 2.40 -13.99 -5.74
C ALA A 105 1.98 -13.29 -7.04
N GLU A 106 0.92 -13.78 -7.69
CA GLU A 106 0.32 -13.14 -8.87
C GLU A 106 -0.22 -11.73 -8.55
N VAL A 107 -0.84 -11.55 -7.38
CA VAL A 107 -1.30 -10.22 -6.91
C VAL A 107 -0.11 -9.27 -6.72
N VAL A 108 0.99 -9.71 -6.09
CA VAL A 108 2.19 -8.88 -5.93
C VAL A 108 2.76 -8.47 -7.28
N LYS A 109 2.88 -9.42 -8.23
CA LYS A 109 3.34 -9.14 -9.59
C LYS A 109 2.47 -8.12 -10.31
N GLY A 110 1.15 -8.32 -10.27
CA GLY A 110 0.19 -7.39 -10.86
C GLY A 110 0.24 -6.01 -10.22
N ALA A 111 0.40 -5.95 -8.90
CA ALA A 111 0.49 -4.70 -8.16
C ALA A 111 1.79 -3.93 -8.49
N ILE A 112 2.94 -4.61 -8.57
CA ILE A 112 4.20 -3.99 -9.00
C ILE A 112 4.09 -3.45 -10.43
N PHE A 113 3.48 -4.21 -11.34
CA PHE A 113 3.21 -3.73 -12.69
C PHE A 113 2.33 -2.47 -12.68
N MET A 114 1.25 -2.48 -11.90
CA MET A 114 0.35 -1.33 -11.74
C MET A 114 1.04 -0.11 -11.13
N LEU A 115 1.95 -0.29 -10.17
CA LEU A 115 2.73 0.78 -9.58
C LEU A 115 3.56 1.51 -10.65
N TYR A 116 4.28 0.77 -11.49
CA TYR A 116 5.06 1.37 -12.58
C TYR A 116 4.17 1.93 -13.69
N ALA A 117 3.03 1.32 -13.98
CA ALA A 117 2.06 1.86 -14.93
C ALA A 117 1.49 3.21 -14.46
N LEU A 118 1.13 3.34 -13.17
CA LEU A 118 0.68 4.59 -12.57
C LEU A 118 1.78 5.65 -12.58
N LEU A 119 3.03 5.26 -12.29
CA LEU A 119 4.17 6.16 -12.35
C LEU A 119 4.32 6.78 -13.76
N VAL A 120 4.28 5.95 -14.79
CA VAL A 120 4.36 6.40 -16.19
C VAL A 120 3.16 7.29 -16.54
N ALA A 121 1.95 6.88 -16.16
CA ALA A 121 0.73 7.64 -16.43
C ALA A 121 0.78 9.05 -15.80
N PHE A 122 1.17 9.15 -14.53
CA PHE A 122 1.28 10.44 -13.85
C PHE A 122 2.42 11.30 -14.40
N GLY A 123 3.49 10.67 -14.86
CA GLY A 123 4.56 11.34 -15.58
C GLY A 123 4.11 11.95 -16.91
N LEU A 124 3.36 11.20 -17.71
CA LEU A 124 2.82 11.65 -18.99
C LEU A 124 1.84 12.83 -18.84
N ILE A 125 1.02 12.81 -17.78
CA ILE A 125 0.06 13.89 -17.47
C ILE A 125 0.78 15.12 -16.87
N LYS A 126 2.11 15.09 -16.71
CA LYS A 126 2.92 16.11 -16.02
C LYS A 126 2.46 16.38 -14.59
N ALA A 127 1.79 15.40 -13.98
CA ALA A 127 1.42 15.48 -12.57
C ALA A 127 2.69 15.34 -11.71
N LEU A 128 3.62 14.46 -12.05
CA LEU A 128 4.93 14.39 -11.39
C LEU A 128 6.04 15.05 -12.24
N PRO A 129 7.04 15.70 -11.59
CA PRO A 129 8.21 16.18 -12.29
C PRO A 129 9.01 15.02 -12.88
N LEU A 130 9.63 15.24 -14.04
CA LEU A 130 10.39 14.22 -14.78
C LEU A 130 11.51 13.57 -13.94
N THR A 131 12.09 14.32 -13.00
CA THR A 131 13.10 13.82 -12.05
C THR A 131 12.57 12.71 -11.16
N CYS A 132 11.31 12.78 -10.70
CA CYS A 132 10.69 11.71 -9.92
C CYS A 132 10.50 10.44 -10.74
N ILE A 133 10.13 10.57 -12.01
CA ILE A 133 10.01 9.41 -12.90
C ILE A 133 11.36 8.71 -13.03
N PHE A 134 12.44 9.47 -13.21
CA PHE A 134 13.78 8.91 -13.38
C PHE A 134 14.26 8.19 -12.11
N LEU A 135 14.05 8.80 -10.93
CA LEU A 135 14.39 8.20 -9.64
C LEU A 135 13.55 6.95 -9.34
N CYS A 136 12.25 6.99 -9.64
CA CYS A 136 11.39 5.82 -9.46
C CYS A 136 11.64 4.74 -10.51
N ALA A 137 12.04 5.09 -11.74
CA ALA A 137 12.48 4.12 -12.74
C ALA A 137 13.73 3.37 -12.27
N LEU A 138 14.61 4.03 -11.51
CA LEU A 138 15.78 3.38 -10.91
C LEU A 138 15.42 2.26 -9.92
N THR A 139 14.18 2.26 -9.38
CA THR A 139 13.72 1.18 -8.50
C THR A 139 13.19 -0.04 -9.25
N LEU A 140 13.01 0.02 -10.58
CA LEU A 140 12.61 -1.13 -11.41
C LEU A 140 13.35 -2.44 -11.10
N PRO A 141 14.70 -2.46 -11.00
CA PRO A 141 15.42 -3.67 -10.61
C PRO A 141 14.99 -4.20 -9.24
N MET A 142 14.68 -3.33 -8.27
CA MET A 142 14.18 -3.74 -6.96
C MET A 142 12.75 -4.29 -7.04
N GLY A 143 11.87 -3.68 -7.84
CA GLY A 143 10.53 -4.21 -8.08
C GLY A 143 10.59 -5.63 -8.67
N ASN A 144 11.44 -5.84 -9.68
CA ASN A 144 11.66 -7.17 -10.27
C ASN A 144 12.25 -8.17 -9.27
N LEU A 145 13.14 -7.72 -8.38
CA LEU A 145 13.71 -8.55 -7.32
C LEU A 145 12.63 -9.01 -6.34
N VAL A 146 11.69 -8.14 -5.95
CA VAL A 146 10.56 -8.50 -5.10
C VAL A 146 9.65 -9.52 -5.78
N VAL A 147 9.30 -9.30 -7.06
CA VAL A 147 8.48 -10.27 -7.82
C VAL A 147 9.15 -11.64 -7.83
N ARG A 148 10.44 -11.69 -8.21
CA ARG A 148 11.19 -12.95 -8.26
C ARG A 148 11.28 -13.61 -6.89
N PHE A 149 11.58 -12.84 -5.85
CA PHE A 149 11.67 -13.36 -4.49
C PHE A 149 10.36 -14.01 -4.06
N VAL A 150 9.22 -13.37 -4.33
CA VAL A 150 7.91 -13.94 -3.98
C VAL A 150 7.58 -15.14 -4.87
N GLU A 151 7.86 -15.10 -6.18
CA GLU A 151 7.65 -16.23 -7.10
C GLU A 151 8.51 -17.45 -6.75
N ASP A 152 9.73 -17.26 -6.25
CA ASP A 152 10.62 -18.35 -5.86
C ASP A 152 10.24 -18.95 -4.49
N ASN A 153 9.71 -18.12 -3.58
CA ASN A 153 9.49 -18.52 -2.18
C ASN A 153 8.02 -18.80 -1.81
N TYR A 154 7.02 -18.50 -2.67
CA TYR A 154 5.61 -18.73 -2.30
C TYR A 154 5.29 -20.21 -1.99
N LYS A 155 6.07 -21.13 -2.57
CA LYS A 155 5.94 -22.58 -2.36
C LYS A 155 6.48 -23.04 -1.01
N ALA A 156 7.46 -22.34 -0.45
CA ALA A 156 8.02 -22.67 0.87
C ALA A 156 6.93 -22.57 1.96
N SER A 157 5.99 -21.64 1.78
CA SER A 157 4.80 -21.47 2.63
C SER A 157 3.68 -22.49 2.37
N GLU A 158 3.73 -23.27 1.28
CA GLU A 158 2.78 -24.36 1.02
C GLU A 158 3.31 -25.71 1.55
N PHE A 159 4.61 -25.89 1.72
CA PHE A 159 5.21 -27.20 2.04
C PHE A 159 4.96 -27.70 3.48
N PHE A 160 4.22 -26.94 4.28
CA PHE A 160 3.76 -27.33 5.63
C PHE A 160 2.23 -27.48 5.74
N LEU A 161 1.52 -27.46 4.60
CA LEU A 161 0.10 -27.84 4.49
C LEU A 161 -0.08 -29.27 3.96
#